data_AF-A0A1I9GDM9-F1
#
_entry.id   AF-A0A1I9GDM9-F1
#
_cell.length_a   1.000
_cell.length_b   1.000
_cell.length_c   1.000
_cell.angle_alpha   90.00
_cell.angle_beta   90.00
_cell.angle_gamma   90.00
#
_symmetry.space_group_name_H-M   'P 1'
#
loop_
_entity.id
_entity.type
_entity.pdbx_description
1 polymer ?
#
loop_
_entity_poly.entity_id
_entity_poly.type
_entity_poly.pdbx_seq_one_letter_code
_entity_poly.pdbx_strand_id
1 'polypeptide(L)'
;IYIRSTDVNRTITSAMAVLAGMFPNGIAGKDYPKESDEVNWPRGWIPIPIHTIELKHDHTGNPFYHCIRAELLENEGYESNVFRETIAKYKVN
;
A
#
# COMPACT_ATOMS: atom_id res chain seq x y z
N ILE A 1 -8.10 -4.41 15.00
CA ILE A 1 -7.22 -3.63 14.11
C ILE A 1 -7.85 -3.55 12.73
N TYR A 2 -7.73 -2.43 12.03
CA TYR A 2 -8.20 -2.28 10.65
C TYR A 2 -7.01 -1.92 9.78
N ILE A 3 -6.74 -2.76 8.78
CA ILE A 3 -5.61 -2.57 7.87
C ILE A 3 -6.18 -2.40 6.47
N ARG A 4 -5.72 -1.37 5.78
CA ARG A 4 -6.11 -1.06 4.41
C ARG A 4 -4.86 -0.89 3.55
N SER A 5 -4.89 -1.42 2.33
CA SER A 5 -3.86 -1.22 1.31
C SER A 5 -4.52 -0.90 -0.03
N THR A 6 -3.80 -0.22 -0.92
CA THR A 6 -4.15 -0.17 -2.35
C THR A 6 -4.16 -1.58 -2.94
N ASP A 7 -4.99 -1.78 -3.96
CA ASP A 7 -5.17 -3.06 -4.66
C ASP A 7 -4.03 -3.32 -5.67
N VAL A 8 -2.80 -3.39 -5.15
CA VAL A 8 -1.61 -3.74 -5.92
C VAL A 8 -0.74 -4.69 -5.10
N ASN A 9 -0.20 -5.72 -5.75
CA ASN A 9 0.57 -6.77 -5.09
C ASN A 9 1.68 -6.22 -4.18
N ARG A 10 2.42 -5.20 -4.65
CA ARG A 10 3.53 -4.63 -3.87
C ARG A 10 3.07 -4.09 -2.51
N THR A 11 1.93 -3.39 -2.44
CA THR A 11 1.48 -2.77 -1.18
C THR A 11 0.79 -3.77 -0.28
N ILE A 12 0.05 -4.74 -0.85
CA ILE A 12 -0.55 -5.83 -0.06
C ILE A 12 0.55 -6.68 0.57
N THR A 13 1.57 -7.06 -0.19
CA THR A 13 2.72 -7.83 0.33
C THR A 13 3.52 -7.05 1.36
N SER A 14 3.77 -5.76 1.14
CA SER A 14 4.40 -4.91 2.16
C SER A 14 3.58 -4.84 3.44
N ALA A 15 2.25 -4.69 3.35
CA ALA A 15 1.38 -4.68 4.52
C ALA A 15 1.42 -6.02 5.26
N MET A 16 1.40 -7.15 4.56
CA MET A 16 1.58 -8.48 5.18
C MET A 16 2.92 -8.58 5.92
N ALA A 17 4.02 -8.12 5.32
CA ALA A 17 5.35 -8.16 5.94
C ALA A 17 5.44 -7.30 7.21
N VAL A 18 4.83 -6.11 7.19
CA VAL A 18 4.75 -5.25 8.39
C VAL A 18 3.95 -5.95 9.49
N LEU A 19 2.82 -6.56 9.15
CA LEU A 19 1.97 -7.26 10.13
C LEU A 19 2.64 -8.50 10.71
N ALA A 20 3.42 -9.22 9.90
CA ALA A 20 4.25 -10.33 10.35
C ALA A 20 5.19 -9.91 11.50
N GLY A 21 5.86 -8.77 11.33
CA GLY A 21 6.79 -8.23 12.32
C GLY A 21 6.07 -7.61 13.52
N MET A 22 4.91 -6.98 13.30
CA MET A 22 4.13 -6.33 14.35
C MET A 22 3.43 -7.34 15.28
N PHE A 23 3.02 -8.50 14.75
CA PHE A 23 2.32 -9.55 15.48
C PHE A 23 3.03 -10.91 15.37
N PRO A 24 4.22 -11.06 15.97
CA PRO A 24 5.08 -12.23 15.74
C PRO A 24 4.67 -13.48 16.54
N ASN A 25 3.81 -13.35 17.56
CA ASN A 25 3.59 -14.38 18.58
C ASN A 25 2.13 -14.89 18.59
N GLY A 26 1.71 -15.57 17.52
CA GLY A 26 0.38 -16.19 17.47
C GLY A 26 0.23 -17.42 18.38
N ILE A 27 -0.98 -17.66 18.88
CA ILE A 27 -1.33 -18.83 19.68
C ILE A 27 -2.08 -19.86 18.81
N ALA A 28 -1.56 -21.08 18.73
CA ALA A 28 -2.20 -22.18 18.01
C ALA A 28 -3.59 -22.52 18.58
N GLY A 29 -4.57 -22.73 17.70
CA GLY A 29 -5.97 -22.95 18.04
C GLY A 29 -6.76 -21.70 18.42
N LYS A 30 -6.13 -20.52 18.42
CA LYS A 30 -6.78 -19.23 18.65
C LYS A 30 -6.55 -18.26 17.49
N ASP A 31 -5.28 -18.01 17.18
CA ASP A 31 -4.87 -17.04 16.17
C ASP A 31 -4.55 -17.70 14.82
N TYR A 32 -4.21 -18.99 14.84
CA TYR A 32 -4.07 -19.86 13.67
C TYR A 32 -4.46 -21.31 14.02
N PRO A 33 -4.76 -22.19 13.05
CA PRO A 33 -5.17 -23.58 13.32
C PRO A 33 -4.16 -24.37 14.16
N LYS A 34 -4.64 -25.36 14.91
CA LYS A 34 -3.73 -26.34 15.55
C LYS A 34 -3.18 -27.27 14.47
N GLU A 35 -1.99 -27.80 14.71
CA GLU A 35 -1.37 -28.79 13.81
C GLU A 35 -2.22 -30.05 13.65
N SER A 36 -3.01 -30.41 14.66
CA SER A 36 -3.99 -31.52 14.60
C SER A 36 -5.10 -31.29 13.60
N ASP A 37 -5.40 -30.03 13.28
CA ASP A 37 -6.55 -29.63 12.48
C ASP A 37 -6.11 -29.36 11.03
N GLU A 38 -4.95 -28.71 10.84
CA GLU A 38 -4.38 -28.42 9.52
C GLU A 38 -2.85 -28.52 9.51
N VAL A 39 -2.33 -29.64 8.98
CA VAL A 39 -0.89 -29.96 9.01
C VAL A 39 -0.04 -29.02 8.14
N ASN A 40 -0.62 -28.51 7.05
CA ASN A 40 0.09 -27.66 6.09
C ASN A 40 0.05 -26.17 6.44
N TRP A 41 -0.57 -25.79 7.56
CA TRP A 41 -0.67 -24.39 7.94
C TRP A 41 0.67 -23.83 8.45
N PRO A 42 1.09 -22.62 8.02
CA PRO A 42 2.32 -22.00 8.52
C PRO A 42 2.25 -21.72 10.04
N ARG A 43 3.21 -22.25 10.81
CA ARG A 43 3.25 -22.07 12.26
C ARG A 43 3.68 -20.65 12.64
N GLY A 44 3.04 -20.09 13.66
CA GLY A 44 3.34 -18.76 14.19
C GLY A 44 2.86 -17.60 13.31
N TRP A 45 2.34 -17.87 12.11
CA TRP A 45 1.74 -16.87 11.24
C TRP A 45 0.31 -16.56 11.67
N ILE A 46 0.04 -15.30 12.00
CA ILE A 46 -1.32 -14.81 12.25
C ILE A 46 -1.89 -14.22 10.95
N PRO A 47 -2.92 -14.82 10.35
CA PRO A 47 -3.57 -14.24 9.18
C PRO A 47 -4.36 -12.99 9.61
N ILE A 48 -3.80 -11.81 9.36
CA ILE A 48 -4.47 -10.54 9.62
C ILE A 48 -5.06 -10.00 8.31
N PRO A 49 -6.37 -9.71 8.25
CA PRO A 49 -7.01 -9.26 7.02
C PRO A 49 -6.51 -7.89 6.60
N ILE A 50 -6.19 -7.75 5.31
CA ILE A 50 -5.86 -6.49 4.65
C ILE A 50 -7.02 -6.16 3.72
N HIS A 51 -7.76 -5.10 4.04
CA HIS A 51 -8.86 -4.63 3.22
C HIS A 51 -8.33 -3.84 2.03
N THR A 52 -8.94 -4.04 0.87
CA THR A 52 -8.62 -3.28 -0.33
C THR A 52 -9.89 -2.98 -1.12
N ILE A 53 -9.76 -2.06 -2.07
CA ILE A 53 -10.80 -1.68 -3.03
C ILE A 53 -10.09 -1.60 -4.38
N GLU A 54 -10.75 -2.05 -5.45
CA GLU A 54 -10.22 -1.98 -6.81
C GLU A 54 -9.62 -0.59 -7.10
N LEU A 55 -8.40 -0.56 -7.64
CA LEU A 55 -7.58 0.66 -7.76
C LEU A 55 -8.31 1.83 -8.46
N LYS A 56 -9.18 1.54 -9.43
CA LYS A 56 -9.96 2.56 -10.16
C LYS A 56 -11.06 3.21 -9.33
N HIS A 57 -11.47 2.59 -8.22
CA HIS A 57 -12.48 3.09 -7.28
C HIS A 57 -11.83 3.55 -5.97
N ASP A 58 -10.51 3.49 -5.86
CA ASP A 58 -9.80 3.88 -4.66
C ASP A 58 -9.54 5.39 -4.62
N HIS A 59 -10.46 6.17 -4.04
CA HIS A 59 -10.30 7.62 -3.88
C HIS A 59 -9.36 8.04 -2.74
N THR A 60 -8.75 7.10 -2.00
CA THR A 60 -8.00 7.39 -0.77
C THR A 60 -6.55 6.93 -0.86
N GLY A 61 -6.31 5.72 -1.39
CA GLY A 61 -5.01 5.10 -1.52
C GLY A 61 -4.38 5.29 -2.90
N ASN A 62 -5.17 5.48 -3.96
CA ASN A 62 -4.64 5.73 -5.30
C ASN A 62 -4.36 7.22 -5.49
N PRO A 63 -3.09 7.67 -5.52
CA PRO A 63 -2.76 9.07 -5.74
C PRO A 63 -3.07 9.53 -7.17
N PHE A 64 -3.27 8.59 -8.10
CA PHE A 64 -3.59 8.84 -9.50
C PHE A 64 -5.08 8.66 -9.79
N TYR A 65 -5.93 8.70 -8.76
CA TYR A 65 -7.37 8.72 -8.99
C TYR A 65 -7.74 9.96 -9.84
N HIS A 66 -8.56 9.77 -10.88
CA HIS A 66 -8.88 10.82 -11.84
C HIS A 66 -9.49 12.05 -11.17
N CYS A 67 -8.80 13.19 -11.30
CA CYS A 67 -9.20 14.46 -10.71
C CYS A 67 -8.79 15.62 -11.63
N ILE A 68 -9.79 16.21 -12.30
CA ILE A 68 -9.58 17.32 -13.26
C ILE A 68 -8.83 18.49 -12.61
N ARG A 69 -9.12 18.81 -11.33
CA ARG A 69 -8.41 19.91 -10.67
C ARG A 69 -6.94 19.58 -10.43
N ALA A 70 -6.60 18.33 -10.12
CA ALA A 70 -5.21 17.91 -9.94
C ALA A 70 -4.44 18.03 -11.26
N GLU A 71 -5.03 17.61 -12.38
CA GLU A 71 -4.42 17.73 -13.72
C GLU A 71 -4.16 19.20 -14.11
N LEU A 72 -5.13 20.09 -13.84
CA LEU A 72 -4.94 21.54 -14.09
C LEU A 72 -3.82 22.12 -13.22
N LEU A 73 -3.79 21.77 -11.93
CA LEU A 73 -2.75 22.22 -11.01
C LEU A 73 -1.36 21.69 -11.38
N GLU A 74 -1.27 20.47 -11.89
CA GLU A 74 -0.03 19.90 -12.37
C GLU A 74 0.49 20.67 -13.59
N ASN A 75 -0.39 21.02 -14.54
CA ASN A 75 -0.03 21.85 -15.69
C ASN A 75 0.42 23.27 -15.27
N GLU A 76 -0.34 23.93 -14.40
CA GLU A 76 0.05 25.23 -13.80
C GLU A 76 1.42 25.11 -13.10
N GLY A 77 1.67 24.00 -12.42
CA GLY A 77 2.94 23.68 -11.77
C GLY A 77 4.10 23.58 -12.75
N TYR A 78 3.92 22.89 -13.87
CA TYR A 78 4.94 22.78 -14.93
C TYR A 78 5.23 24.12 -15.62
N GLU A 79 4.24 25.00 -15.74
CA GLU A 79 4.42 26.35 -16.31
C GLU A 79 5.08 27.34 -15.34
N SER A 80 5.09 27.03 -14.04
CA SER A 80 5.64 27.91 -13.01
C SER A 80 7.13 28.21 -13.21
N ASN A 81 7.54 29.42 -12.84
CA ASN A 81 8.95 29.82 -12.88
C ASN A 81 9.81 28.90 -12.01
N VAL A 82 9.31 28.50 -10.84
CA VAL A 82 10.02 27.60 -9.91
C VAL A 82 10.38 26.28 -10.59
N PHE A 83 9.42 25.65 -11.27
CA PHE A 83 9.68 24.39 -11.98
C PHE A 83 10.67 24.60 -13.12
N ARG A 84 10.46 25.62 -13.95
CA ARG A 84 11.32 25.93 -15.11
C ARG A 84 12.76 26.23 -14.70
N GLU A 85 12.96 27.03 -13.65
CA GLU A 85 14.27 27.36 -13.10
C GLU A 85 14.96 26.13 -12.50
N THR A 86 14.20 25.29 -11.79
CA THR A 86 14.72 24.03 -11.23
C THR A 86 15.20 23.11 -12.35
N ILE A 87 14.40 22.89 -13.39
CA ILE A 87 14.79 22.05 -14.52
C ILE A 87 15.99 22.64 -15.27
N ALA A 88 16.04 23.96 -15.47
CA ALA A 88 17.20 24.61 -16.10
C ALA A 88 18.49 24.41 -15.28
N LYS A 89 18.40 24.47 -13.95
CA LYS A 89 19.53 24.28 -13.04
C LYS A 89 20.09 22.85 -13.07
N TYR A 90 19.24 21.84 -13.24
CA TYR A 90 19.61 20.42 -13.17
C TYR A 90 19.65 19.71 -14.52
N LYS A 91 19.51 20.44 -15.63
CA LYS A 91 19.73 19.90 -16.97
C LYS A 91 21.21 19.49 -17.10
N VAL A 92 21.47 18.20 -17.02
CA VAL A 92 22.79 17.61 -17.31
C VAL A 92 22.98 17.65 -18.83
N ASN A 93 24.09 18.25 -19.28
CA ASN A 93 24.50 18.25 -20.69
C ASN A 93 24.88 16.85 -21.17
#